data_AF-A0A4P7KSS0-F1
#
_entry.id   AF-A0A4P7KSS0-F1
#
_cell.length_a   1.000
_cell.length_b   1.000
_cell.length_c   1.000
_cell.angle_alpha   90.00
_cell.angle_beta   90.00
_cell.angle_gamma   90.00
#
_symmetry.space_group_name_H-M   'P 1'
#
loop_
_entity.id
_entity.type
_entity.pdbx_description
1 polymer ?
#
loop_
_entity_poly.entity_id
_entity_poly.type
_entity_poly.pdbx_seq_one_letter_code
_entity_poly.pdbx_strand_id
1 'polypeptide(L)'
;MIGDNLPARTNLTDKVSSANVFMLAKLLLAKKSLFWLGFGARHAGRNIQKIIELTNSAVIATPRGKGIISEFSKASIGTTGIGAFTKRIEEIINDSSWLGN
;
A
#
# COMPACT_ATOMS: atom_id res chain seq x y z
N MET A 1 17.68 8.79 -33.11
CA MET A 1 17.29 9.82 -32.15
C MET A 1 15.77 9.80 -32.05
N ILE A 2 15.21 9.13 -31.05
CA ILE A 2 13.75 9.12 -30.82
C ILE A 2 13.51 10.24 -29.82
N GLY A 3 12.86 11.31 -30.28
CA GLY A 3 12.60 12.51 -29.50
C GLY A 3 11.72 12.22 -28.29
N ASP A 4 12.17 12.71 -27.14
CA ASP A 4 11.50 12.71 -25.86
C ASP A 4 10.18 13.46 -25.92
N ASN A 5 9.08 12.77 -26.25
CA ASN A 5 7.73 13.26 -25.99
C ASN A 5 7.02 12.34 -24.99
N LEU A 6 7.67 12.16 -23.84
CA LEU A 6 7.02 11.60 -22.65
C LEU A 6 6.02 12.66 -22.17
N PRO A 7 4.72 12.33 -22.00
CA PRO A 7 3.76 13.29 -21.50
C PRO A 7 4.23 13.82 -20.14
N ALA A 8 4.19 15.15 -19.99
CA ALA A 8 4.55 15.83 -18.74
C ALA A 8 3.87 15.12 -17.55
N ARG A 9 4.63 14.88 -16.47
CA ARG A 9 4.10 14.26 -15.26
C ARG A 9 2.87 15.05 -14.80
N THR A 10 1.68 14.50 -15.00
CA THR A 10 0.43 15.09 -14.50
C THR A 10 0.55 15.18 -12.99
N ASN A 11 0.65 16.40 -12.46
CA ASN A 11 0.75 16.61 -11.02
C ASN A 11 -0.63 16.38 -10.41
N LEU A 12 -0.91 15.14 -9.98
CA LEU A 12 -2.20 14.76 -9.41
C LEU A 12 -2.51 15.46 -8.08
N THR A 13 -1.51 16.08 -7.45
CA THR A 13 -1.70 16.88 -6.23
C THR A 13 -2.63 18.06 -6.45
N ASP A 14 -2.71 18.59 -7.66
CA ASP A 14 -3.57 19.73 -7.99
C ASP A 14 -5.04 19.28 -8.21
N LYS A 15 -5.27 17.96 -8.35
CA LYS A 15 -6.58 17.35 -8.55
C LYS A 15 -7.19 16.77 -7.27
N VAL A 16 -6.40 16.64 -6.20
CA VAL A 16 -6.86 16.10 -4.91
C VAL A 16 -6.81 17.21 -3.87
N SER A 17 -7.98 17.58 -3.33
CA SER A 17 -8.07 18.56 -2.25
C SER A 17 -7.17 18.17 -1.07
N SER A 18 -6.40 19.14 -0.56
CA SER A 18 -5.54 18.97 0.62
C SER A 18 -6.33 18.50 1.85
N ALA A 19 -7.59 18.92 1.97
CA ALA A 19 -8.50 18.47 3.03
C ALA A 19 -8.74 16.95 2.98
N ASN A 20 -8.88 16.38 1.78
CA ASN A 20 -9.09 14.94 1.61
C ASN A 20 -7.83 14.15 1.97
N VAL A 21 -6.66 14.65 1.60
CA VAL A 21 -5.36 14.03 1.98
C VAL A 21 -5.18 14.06 3.50
N PHE A 22 -5.49 15.18 4.14
CA PHE A 22 -5.40 15.31 5.60
C PHE A 22 -6.36 14.37 6.33
N MET A 23 -7.61 14.29 5.87
CA MET A 23 -8.60 13.37 6.43
C MET A 23 -8.15 11.91 6.30
N LEU A 24 -7.64 11.51 5.13
CA LEU A 24 -7.10 10.17 4.91
C LEU A 24 -5.92 9.88 5.85
N ALA A 25 -4.98 10.81 5.99
CA ALA A 25 -3.85 10.65 6.89
C ALA A 25 -4.30 10.44 8.35
N LYS A 26 -5.31 11.19 8.83
CA LYS A 26 -5.89 10.99 10.16
C LYS A 26 -6.49 9.59 10.32
N LEU A 27 -7.21 9.10 9.33
CA LEU A 27 -7.80 7.76 9.36
C LEU A 27 -6.72 6.67 9.39
N LEU A 28 -5.69 6.80 8.54
CA LEU A 28 -4.58 5.85 8.49
C LEU A 28 -3.78 5.80 9.80
N LEU A 29 -3.64 6.93 10.50
CA LEU A 29 -2.93 6.98 11.78
C LEU A 29 -3.79 6.52 12.96
N ALA A 30 -5.10 6.66 12.89
CA ALA A 30 -6.01 6.31 13.99
C ALA A 30 -6.26 4.80 14.11
N LYS A 31 -6.12 4.04 13.03
CA LYS A 31 -6.45 2.61 12.98
C LYS A 31 -5.45 1.81 12.16
N LYS A 32 -5.26 0.55 12.54
CA LYS A 32 -4.57 -0.40 11.67
C LYS A 32 -5.31 -0.55 10.35
N SER A 33 -4.53 -0.57 9.27
CA SER A 33 -5.04 -0.68 7.92
C SER A 33 -4.38 -1.86 7.20
N LEU A 34 -5.09 -2.40 6.20
CA LEU A 34 -4.50 -3.31 5.23
C LEU A 34 -4.20 -2.53 3.94
N PHE A 35 -2.92 -2.39 3.59
CA PHE A 35 -2.52 -1.78 2.33
C PHE A 35 -2.51 -2.81 1.21
N TRP A 36 -3.26 -2.55 0.13
CA TRP A 36 -3.22 -3.37 -1.07
C TRP A 36 -2.43 -2.68 -2.18
N LEU A 37 -1.22 -3.17 -2.44
CA LEU A 37 -0.28 -2.51 -3.33
C LEU A 37 -0.29 -3.10 -4.76
N GLY A 38 -0.63 -2.25 -5.70
CA GLY A 38 -0.35 -2.42 -7.13
C GLY A 38 0.98 -1.77 -7.54
N PHE A 39 1.47 -2.08 -8.75
CA PHE A 39 2.68 -1.46 -9.32
C PHE A 39 2.63 0.08 -9.42
N GLY A 40 1.42 0.67 -9.42
CA GLY A 40 1.24 2.12 -9.33
C GLY A 40 1.90 2.74 -8.09
N ALA A 41 2.03 1.99 -7.00
CA ALA A 41 2.62 2.45 -5.74
C ALA A 41 4.16 2.33 -5.69
N ARG A 42 4.84 1.97 -6.79
CA ARG A 42 6.30 1.72 -6.82
C ARG A 42 7.18 2.87 -6.33
N HIS A 43 6.66 4.10 -6.34
CA HIS A 43 7.36 5.29 -5.84
C HIS A 43 6.94 5.69 -4.41
N ALA A 44 5.96 5.00 -3.83
CA ALA A 44 5.39 5.29 -2.51
C ALA A 44 5.92 4.36 -1.40
N GLY A 45 6.79 3.39 -1.72
CA GLY A 45 7.24 2.35 -0.79
C GLY A 45 7.77 2.90 0.55
N ARG A 46 8.62 3.94 0.52
CA ARG A 46 9.15 4.57 1.73
C ARG A 46 8.06 5.18 2.62
N ASN A 47 7.07 5.84 2.02
CA ASN A 47 5.98 6.48 2.75
C ASN A 47 5.05 5.42 3.36
N ILE A 48 4.73 4.38 2.60
CA ILE A 48 3.90 3.27 3.08
C ILE A 48 4.60 2.52 4.21
N GLN A 49 5.90 2.23 4.07
CA GLN A 49 6.71 1.61 5.12
C GLN A 49 6.65 2.43 6.43
N LYS A 50 6.75 3.75 6.34
CA LYS A 50 6.64 4.62 7.52
C LYS A 50 5.27 4.54 8.19
N ILE A 51 4.19 4.51 7.40
CA ILE A 51 2.83 4.38 7.95
C ILE A 51 2.66 3.01 8.62
N ILE A 52 3.16 1.94 7.98
CA ILE A 52 3.16 0.58 8.54
C ILE A 52 3.87 0.53 9.89
N GLU A 53 5.05 1.13 10.01
CA GLU A 53 5.81 1.19 11.27
C GLU A 53 5.07 1.95 12.37
N LEU A 54 4.43 3.07 12.03
CA LEU A 54 3.71 3.90 13.00
C LEU A 54 2.42 3.25 13.51
N THR A 55 1.77 2.44 12.67
CA THR A 55 0.40 1.97 12.91
C THR A 55 0.33 0.46 13.15
N ASN A 56 1.44 -0.26 12.94
CA ASN A 56 1.49 -1.72 12.91
C ASN A 56 0.47 -2.31 11.90
N SER A 57 0.37 -1.64 10.74
CA SER A 57 -0.49 -2.05 9.62
C SER A 57 0.14 -3.21 8.82
N ALA A 58 -0.69 -3.86 8.00
CA ALA A 58 -0.27 -4.98 7.15
C ALA A 58 -0.29 -4.60 5.66
N VAL A 59 0.39 -5.39 4.82
CA VAL A 59 0.42 -5.20 3.37
C VAL A 59 0.17 -6.49 2.60
N ILE A 60 -0.68 -6.40 1.58
CA ILE A 60 -0.78 -7.37 0.49
C ILE A 60 -0.30 -6.72 -0.81
N ALA A 61 0.41 -7.47 -1.64
CA ALA A 61 0.88 -6.99 -2.93
C ALA A 61 0.27 -7.79 -4.08
N THR A 62 -0.04 -7.13 -5.19
CA THR A 62 -0.20 -7.83 -6.47
C THR A 62 1.14 -8.42 -6.92
N PRO A 63 1.21 -9.34 -7.91
CA PRO A 63 2.48 -9.93 -8.33
C PRO A 63 3.46 -8.86 -8.85
N ARG A 64 2.94 -7.82 -9.50
CA ARG A 64 3.74 -6.65 -9.95
C ARG A 64 4.00 -5.61 -8.86
N GLY A 65 3.36 -5.73 -7.69
CA GLY A 65 3.58 -4.86 -6.53
C GLY A 65 4.59 -5.44 -5.53
N LYS A 66 5.06 -6.67 -5.74
CA LYS A 66 6.13 -7.30 -4.97
C LYS A 66 7.38 -6.41 -4.93
N GLY A 67 8.09 -6.41 -3.80
CA GLY A 67 9.27 -5.57 -3.57
C GLY A 67 9.01 -4.10 -3.25
N ILE A 68 7.78 -3.57 -3.39
CA ILE A 68 7.46 -2.19 -2.91
C ILE A 68 7.61 -2.11 -1.39
N ILE A 69 7.12 -3.14 -0.72
CA ILE A 69 7.50 -3.51 0.64
C ILE A 69 8.11 -4.91 0.52
N SER A 70 9.23 -5.15 1.21
CA SER A 70 9.92 -6.44 1.16
C SER A 70 9.00 -7.57 1.60
N GLU A 71 8.96 -8.66 0.84
CA GLU A 71 8.17 -9.83 1.18
C GLU A 71 8.63 -10.53 2.46
N PHE A 72 9.87 -10.30 2.89
CA PHE A 72 10.43 -10.79 4.14
C PHE A 72 10.07 -9.91 5.35
N SER A 73 9.42 -8.75 5.12
CA SER A 73 8.90 -7.92 6.20
C SER A 73 7.80 -8.65 6.96
N LYS A 74 7.76 -8.53 8.30
CA LYS A 74 6.68 -9.08 9.13
C LYS A 74 5.30 -8.54 8.74
N ALA A 75 5.26 -7.32 8.20
CA ALA A 75 4.05 -6.65 7.74
C ALA A 75 3.53 -7.19 6.40
N SER A 76 4.36 -7.88 5.60
CA SER A 76 3.94 -8.54 4.37
C SER A 76 3.16 -9.80 4.71
N ILE A 77 1.89 -9.85 4.31
CA ILE A 77 0.98 -10.95 4.64
C ILE A 77 0.55 -11.78 3.43
N GLY A 78 1.02 -11.43 2.24
CA GLY A 78 0.85 -12.27 1.05
C GLY A 78 0.73 -11.49 -0.23
N THR A 79 0.40 -12.22 -1.28
CA THR A 79 0.13 -11.64 -2.60
C THR A 79 -1.18 -12.10 -3.18
N THR A 80 -1.84 -11.28 -3.98
CA THR A 80 -3.11 -11.60 -4.67
C THR A 80 -2.90 -11.73 -6.18
N GLY A 81 -3.86 -12.34 -6.90
CA GLY A 81 -3.80 -12.54 -8.36
C GLY A 81 -3.22 -13.90 -8.80
N ILE A 82 -2.87 -14.04 -10.08
CA ILE A 82 -2.32 -15.30 -10.63
C ILE A 82 -0.92 -15.56 -10.05
N GLY A 83 -0.69 -16.75 -9.51
CA GLY A 83 0.56 -17.11 -8.82
C GLY A 83 0.68 -16.53 -7.40
N ALA A 84 -0.46 -16.21 -6.79
CA ALA A 84 -0.56 -15.66 -5.44
C ALA A 84 -0.26 -16.66 -4.33
N PHE A 85 0.19 -16.12 -3.19
CA PHE A 85 0.21 -16.82 -1.91
C PHE A 85 -0.78 -16.12 -0.96
N THR A 86 -1.95 -16.75 -0.74
CA THR A 86 -3.10 -16.12 -0.06
C THR A 86 -3.37 -16.63 1.34
N LYS A 87 -2.72 -17.71 1.80
CA LYS A 87 -3.10 -18.39 3.05
C LYS A 87 -3.18 -17.43 4.26
N ARG A 88 -2.15 -16.61 4.45
CA ARG A 88 -2.09 -15.62 5.54
C ARG A 88 -3.01 -14.40 5.31
N ILE A 89 -3.45 -14.16 4.06
CA ILE A 89 -4.45 -13.13 3.75
C ILE A 89 -5.83 -13.59 4.24
N GLU A 90 -6.21 -14.83 3.95
CA GLU A 90 -7.50 -15.39 4.37
C GLU A 90 -7.63 -15.45 5.89
N GLU A 91 -6.56 -15.85 6.58
CA GLU A 91 -6.50 -15.85 8.05
C GLU A 91 -6.74 -14.44 8.62
N ILE A 92 -6.08 -13.42 8.06
CA ILE A 92 -6.16 -12.04 8.54
C ILE A 92 -7.49 -11.35 8.17
N ILE A 93 -8.08 -11.66 7.02
CA ILE A 93 -9.38 -11.09 6.66
C ILE A 93 -10.48 -11.66 7.56
N ASN A 94 -10.41 -12.94 7.89
CA ASN A 94 -11.42 -13.61 8.71
C ASN A 94 -11.22 -13.41 10.22
N ASP A 95 -10.01 -13.12 10.66
CA ASP A 95 -9.71 -12.76 12.04
C ASP A 95 -9.75 -11.25 12.22
N SER A 96 -10.80 -10.70 12.82
CA SER A 96 -10.88 -9.25 13.07
C SER A 96 -10.03 -8.77 14.25
N SER A 97 -9.46 -9.70 15.04
CA SER A 97 -8.77 -9.36 16.30
C SER A 97 -7.49 -8.55 16.09
N TRP A 98 -6.84 -8.67 14.94
CA TRP A 98 -5.61 -7.91 14.65
C TRP A 98 -5.86 -6.43 14.37
N LEU A 99 -7.09 -6.05 13.97
CA LEU A 99 -7.45 -4.66 13.66
C LEU A 99 -7.46 -3.76 14.90
N GLY A 100 -7.57 -4.33 16.10
CA GLY A 100 -7.65 -3.57 17.36
C GLY A 100 -8.95 -2.76 17.47
N ASN A 101 -9.39 -2.51 18.71
CA ASN A 101 -10.56 -1.67 19.02
C ASN A 101 -10.30 -0.20 18.69
#